data_AF-A0A1M3MSP7-F1
#
_entry.id   AF-A0A1M3MSP7-F1
#
_cell.length_a   1.000
_cell.length_b   1.000
_cell.length_c   1.000
_cell.angle_alpha   90.00
_cell.angle_beta   90.00
_cell.angle_gamma   90.00
#
_symmetry.space_group_name_H-M   'P 1'
#
loop_
_entity.id
_entity.type
_entity.pdbx_description
1 polymer ?
#
loop_
_entity_poly.entity_id
_entity_poly.type
_entity_poly.pdbx_seq_one_letter_code
_entity_poly.pdbx_strand_id
1 'polypeptide(L)'
;MNALELLKEQHREVDSLFKQFQKAKSAEDKERIFLEIASRLVGHDAIEREIFYPECEKALGRNEKLLEGIAEHGLMEFSLFRADKARKKPTFDYLVRVLAEIVEHHVAEEERDILPKAGRKMGNALLERLGESMLERFETAMARDFRRPLRQNLEQVLAGRARTTPPKRAARPARRKRTTTRTPRKAAAGTKRAGRQKRSARAS
;
A
#
# COMPACT_ATOMS: atom_id res chain seq x y z
N MET A 1 4.23 -3.12 -20.58
CA MET A 1 4.83 -3.52 -19.30
C MET A 1 3.97 -4.62 -18.72
N ASN A 2 4.45 -5.86 -18.72
CA ASN A 2 3.76 -6.96 -18.02
C ASN A 2 4.26 -7.10 -16.57
N ALA A 3 3.60 -7.94 -15.76
CA ALA A 3 3.94 -8.16 -14.35
C ALA A 3 5.41 -8.54 -14.11
N LEU A 4 6.00 -9.40 -14.95
CA LEU A 4 7.38 -9.86 -14.76
C LEU A 4 8.40 -8.76 -15.10
N GLU A 5 8.12 -7.97 -16.13
CA GLU A 5 8.94 -6.82 -16.50
C GLU A 5 8.92 -5.77 -15.39
N LEU A 6 7.74 -5.49 -14.82
CA LEU A 6 7.56 -4.55 -13.72
C LEU A 6 8.37 -4.96 -12.48
N LEU A 7 8.26 -6.24 -12.04
CA LEU A 7 9.00 -6.73 -10.88
C LEU A 7 10.51 -6.61 -11.08
N LYS A 8 11.02 -7.05 -12.24
CA LYS A 8 12.46 -6.93 -12.57
C LYS A 8 12.94 -5.49 -12.66
N GLU A 9 12.11 -4.57 -13.10
CA GLU A 9 12.44 -3.15 -13.05
C GLU A 9 12.58 -2.66 -11.61
N GLN A 10 11.61 -2.97 -10.74
CA GLN A 10 11.66 -2.62 -9.33
C GLN A 10 12.84 -3.25 -8.58
N HIS A 11 13.22 -4.49 -8.91
CA HIS A 11 14.41 -5.15 -8.37
C HIS A 11 15.69 -4.38 -8.70
N ARG A 12 15.85 -3.97 -9.97
CA ARG A 12 17.02 -3.18 -10.41
C ARG A 12 17.05 -1.79 -9.77
N GLU A 13 15.88 -1.16 -9.62
CA GLU A 13 15.77 0.14 -8.96
C GLU A 13 16.20 0.06 -7.49
N VAL A 14 15.73 -0.95 -6.73
CA VAL A 14 16.07 -1.08 -5.31
C VAL A 14 17.54 -1.47 -5.09
N ASP A 15 18.09 -2.37 -5.93
CA ASP A 15 19.52 -2.68 -5.93
C ASP A 15 20.38 -1.43 -6.18
N SER A 16 19.99 -0.60 -7.15
CA SER A 16 20.65 0.69 -7.41
C SER A 16 20.58 1.62 -6.20
N LEU A 17 19.44 1.69 -5.52
CA LEU A 17 19.28 2.51 -4.31
C LEU A 17 20.14 2.00 -3.15
N PHE A 18 20.25 0.69 -2.93
CA PHE A 18 21.16 0.15 -1.93
C PHE A 18 22.62 0.50 -2.23
N LYS A 19 23.04 0.39 -3.49
CA LYS A 19 24.39 0.81 -3.92
C LYS A 19 24.62 2.31 -3.71
N GLN A 20 23.61 3.15 -3.97
CA GLN A 20 23.67 4.58 -3.69
C GLN A 20 23.77 4.86 -2.19
N PHE A 21 23.00 4.15 -1.36
CA PHE A 21 23.05 4.27 0.10
C PHE A 21 24.46 3.96 0.64
N GLN A 22 25.07 2.88 0.18
CA GLN A 22 26.43 2.49 0.58
C GLN A 22 27.49 3.52 0.19
N LYS A 23 27.31 4.20 -0.95
CA LYS A 23 28.25 5.22 -1.46
C LYS A 23 28.01 6.61 -0.84
N ALA A 24 26.83 6.86 -0.29
CA ALA A 24 26.49 8.15 0.30
C ALA A 24 27.39 8.47 1.51
N LYS A 25 27.83 9.74 1.61
CA LYS A 25 28.73 10.19 2.68
C LYS A 25 28.04 10.98 3.78
N SER A 26 27.00 11.74 3.45
CA SER A 26 26.23 12.52 4.41
C SER A 26 25.15 11.67 5.08
N ALA A 27 24.79 12.02 6.32
CA ALA A 27 23.70 11.35 7.02
C ALA A 27 22.35 11.68 6.36
N GLU A 28 22.23 12.89 5.84
CA GLU A 28 21.04 13.41 5.15
C GLU A 28 20.76 12.64 3.85
N ASP A 29 21.79 12.38 3.04
CA ASP A 29 21.64 11.58 1.81
C ASP A 29 21.27 10.14 2.13
N LYS A 30 21.92 9.53 3.13
CA LYS A 30 21.57 8.17 3.59
C LYS A 30 20.13 8.10 4.05
N GLU A 31 19.68 9.05 4.86
CA GLU A 31 18.31 9.11 5.34
C GLU A 31 17.32 9.25 4.17
N ARG A 32 17.60 10.15 3.21
CA ARG A 32 16.76 10.34 2.02
C ARG A 32 16.67 9.07 1.16
N ILE A 33 17.81 8.45 0.85
CA ILE A 33 17.87 7.22 0.04
C ILE A 33 17.16 6.07 0.77
N PHE A 34 17.36 5.94 2.08
CA PHE A 34 16.67 4.91 2.86
C PHE A 34 15.16 5.08 2.85
N LEU A 35 14.64 6.31 2.97
CA LEU A 35 13.19 6.54 2.90
C LEU A 35 12.59 6.15 1.55
N GLU A 36 13.36 6.33 0.47
CA GLU A 36 12.99 5.86 -0.86
C GLU A 36 12.99 4.32 -0.95
N ILE A 37 14.08 3.67 -0.48
CA ILE A 37 14.17 2.20 -0.38
C ILE A 37 12.97 1.65 0.41
N ALA A 38 12.68 2.23 1.57
CA ALA A 38 11.61 1.79 2.46
C ALA A 38 10.24 1.86 1.80
N SER A 39 9.95 2.96 1.10
CA SER A 39 8.67 3.14 0.40
C SER A 39 8.54 2.13 -0.73
N ARG A 40 9.59 1.95 -1.53
CA ARG A 40 9.61 1.01 -2.65
C ARG A 40 9.48 -0.44 -2.21
N LEU A 41 10.20 -0.87 -1.19
CA LEU A 41 10.10 -2.23 -0.65
C LEU A 41 8.69 -2.52 -0.13
N VAL A 42 8.07 -1.59 0.60
CA VAL A 42 6.69 -1.77 1.08
C VAL A 42 5.68 -1.77 -0.07
N GLY A 43 5.89 -0.98 -1.12
CA GLY A 43 5.08 -1.02 -2.33
C GLY A 43 5.23 -2.34 -3.09
N HIS A 44 6.44 -2.84 -3.19
CA HIS A 44 6.79 -4.10 -3.85
C HIS A 44 6.20 -5.30 -3.11
N ASP A 45 6.47 -5.43 -1.80
CA ASP A 45 5.87 -6.49 -0.95
C ASP A 45 4.34 -6.52 -1.07
N ALA A 46 3.70 -5.35 -1.15
CA ALA A 46 2.27 -5.25 -1.32
C ALA A 46 1.77 -5.84 -2.64
N ILE A 47 2.39 -5.54 -3.78
CA ILE A 47 1.94 -6.08 -5.07
C ILE A 47 2.22 -7.57 -5.19
N GLU A 48 3.32 -8.04 -4.60
CA GLU A 48 3.66 -9.44 -4.62
C GLU A 48 2.67 -10.26 -3.81
N ARG A 49 2.46 -9.90 -2.54
CA ARG A 49 1.57 -10.64 -1.64
C ARG A 49 0.10 -10.56 -2.01
N GLU A 50 -0.36 -9.40 -2.47
CA GLU A 50 -1.78 -9.17 -2.72
C GLU A 50 -2.21 -9.63 -4.12
N ILE A 51 -1.29 -9.66 -5.09
CA ILE A 51 -1.62 -9.89 -6.50
C ILE A 51 -0.78 -11.02 -7.09
N PHE A 52 0.54 -10.89 -7.13
CA PHE A 52 1.39 -11.79 -7.91
C PHE A 52 1.50 -13.21 -7.32
N TYR A 53 1.82 -13.34 -6.03
CA TYR A 53 1.97 -14.63 -5.34
C TYR A 53 0.67 -15.43 -5.30
N PRO A 54 -0.52 -14.83 -5.04
CA PRO A 54 -1.79 -15.53 -5.18
C PRO A 54 -2.01 -16.15 -6.56
N GLU A 55 -1.64 -15.46 -7.64
CA GLU A 55 -1.71 -16.03 -8.99
C GLU A 55 -0.63 -17.09 -9.22
N CYS A 56 0.56 -16.93 -8.66
CA CYS A 56 1.61 -17.96 -8.70
C CYS A 56 1.14 -19.23 -8.00
N GLU A 57 0.48 -19.16 -6.85
CA GLU A 57 -0.08 -20.33 -6.18
C GLU A 57 -1.12 -21.04 -7.06
N LYS A 58 -1.97 -20.30 -7.77
CA LYS A 58 -2.97 -20.88 -8.68
C LYS A 58 -2.34 -21.57 -9.88
N ALA A 59 -1.29 -20.96 -10.45
CA ALA A 59 -0.65 -21.44 -11.68
C ALA A 59 0.40 -22.54 -11.44
N LEU A 60 1.11 -22.47 -10.31
CA LEU A 60 2.27 -23.33 -10.00
C LEU A 60 1.99 -24.32 -8.86
N GLY A 61 0.88 -24.15 -8.14
CA GLY A 61 0.65 -24.80 -6.86
C GLY A 61 1.51 -24.20 -5.75
N ARG A 62 1.21 -24.58 -4.51
CA ARG A 62 2.11 -24.28 -3.38
C ARG A 62 3.38 -25.08 -3.51
N ASN A 63 4.51 -24.39 -3.63
CA ASN A 63 5.82 -24.99 -3.72
C ASN A 63 6.77 -24.32 -2.71
N GLU A 64 7.88 -25.01 -2.42
CA GLU A 64 8.89 -24.59 -1.45
C GLU A 64 9.36 -23.14 -1.69
N LYS A 65 9.69 -22.78 -2.93
CA LYS A 65 10.19 -21.44 -3.27
C LYS A 65 9.17 -20.32 -3.03
N LEU A 66 7.88 -20.56 -3.29
CA LEU A 66 6.85 -19.58 -2.94
C LEU A 66 6.68 -19.43 -1.42
N LEU A 67 6.83 -20.51 -0.65
CA LEU A 67 6.73 -20.47 0.81
C LEU A 67 7.95 -19.81 1.44
N GLU A 68 9.13 -20.05 0.88
CA GLU A 68 10.39 -19.40 1.25
C GLU A 68 10.30 -17.89 1.02
N GLY A 69 9.91 -17.43 -0.17
CA GLY A 69 9.75 -16.00 -0.45
C GLY A 69 8.78 -15.29 0.50
N ILE A 70 7.68 -15.94 0.88
CA ILE A 70 6.73 -15.42 1.87
C ILE A 70 7.38 -15.25 3.25
N ALA A 71 8.23 -16.20 3.67
CA ALA A 71 8.95 -16.10 4.93
C ALA A 71 10.01 -14.99 4.89
N GLU A 72 10.72 -14.87 3.77
CA GLU A 72 11.71 -13.80 3.54
C GLU A 72 11.08 -12.41 3.59
N HIS A 73 9.88 -12.22 3.01
CA HIS A 73 9.12 -10.97 3.15
C HIS A 73 8.97 -10.54 4.60
N GLY A 74 8.63 -11.46 5.50
CA GLY A 74 8.52 -11.17 6.93
C GLY A 74 9.85 -10.74 7.58
N LEU A 75 10.97 -11.32 7.14
CA LEU A 75 12.31 -10.93 7.60
C LEU A 75 12.71 -9.55 7.07
N MET A 76 12.40 -9.25 5.81
CA MET A 76 12.61 -7.92 5.22
C MET A 76 11.82 -6.85 5.96
N GLU A 77 10.54 -7.10 6.22
CA GLU A 77 9.69 -6.18 6.98
C GLU A 77 10.27 -5.88 8.36
N PHE A 78 10.76 -6.92 9.05
CA PHE A 78 11.36 -6.76 10.37
C PHE A 78 12.67 -5.95 10.30
N SER A 79 13.54 -6.28 9.35
CA SER A 79 14.80 -5.57 9.13
C SER A 79 14.56 -4.10 8.76
N LEU A 80 13.61 -3.84 7.87
CA LEU A 80 13.23 -2.50 7.45
C LEU A 80 12.69 -1.66 8.61
N PHE A 81 11.84 -2.24 9.46
CA PHE A 81 11.37 -1.56 10.67
C PHE A 81 12.51 -1.22 11.62
N ARG A 82 13.45 -2.15 11.85
CA ARG A 82 14.62 -1.88 12.70
C ARG A 82 15.47 -0.76 12.14
N ALA A 83 15.72 -0.76 10.83
CA ALA A 83 16.47 0.30 10.15
C ALA A 83 15.77 1.67 10.30
N ASP A 84 14.45 1.75 10.09
CA ASP A 84 13.68 3.02 10.26
C ASP A 84 13.75 3.57 11.69
N LYS A 85 13.74 2.67 12.70
CA LYS A 85 13.91 3.06 14.12
C LYS A 85 15.34 3.42 14.49
N ALA A 86 16.31 3.02 13.68
CA ALA A 86 17.73 3.22 13.94
C ALA A 86 18.35 4.37 13.14
N ARG A 87 17.62 5.11 12.28
CA ARG A 87 18.17 6.14 11.37
C ARG A 87 19.19 7.12 11.96
N LYS A 88 19.07 7.45 13.26
CA LYS A 88 19.98 8.34 13.99
C LYS A 88 20.92 7.62 14.97
N LYS A 89 21.08 6.31 14.82
CA LYS A 89 21.85 5.44 15.72
C LYS A 89 23.06 4.85 14.96
N PRO A 90 24.16 4.51 15.67
CA PRO A 90 25.33 3.87 15.05
C PRO A 90 25.03 2.55 14.32
N THR A 91 23.91 1.90 14.64
CA THR A 91 23.49 0.63 14.04
C THR A 91 22.78 0.78 12.70
N PHE A 92 22.47 2.01 12.25
CA PHE A 92 21.65 2.25 11.05
C PHE A 92 22.22 1.58 9.79
N ASP A 93 23.45 1.92 9.43
CA ASP A 93 24.12 1.42 8.22
C ASP A 93 24.21 -0.11 8.21
N TYR A 94 24.50 -0.71 9.37
CA TYR A 94 24.55 -2.16 9.51
C TYR A 94 23.19 -2.82 9.28
N LEU A 95 22.11 -2.21 9.79
CA LEU A 95 20.75 -2.72 9.57
C LEU A 95 20.32 -2.58 8.10
N VAL A 96 20.68 -1.48 7.44
CA VAL A 96 20.41 -1.30 6.00
C VAL A 96 21.20 -2.30 5.16
N ARG A 97 22.44 -2.61 5.55
CA ARG A 97 23.23 -3.66 4.87
C ARG A 97 22.62 -5.05 5.03
N VAL A 98 22.19 -5.42 6.24
CA VAL A 98 21.48 -6.70 6.45
C VAL A 98 20.17 -6.74 5.66
N LEU A 99 19.42 -5.63 5.60
CA LEU A 99 18.24 -5.54 4.75
C LEU A 99 18.58 -5.78 3.27
N ALA A 100 19.66 -5.17 2.75
CA ALA A 100 20.11 -5.37 1.38
C ALA A 100 20.44 -6.85 1.11
N GLU A 101 21.18 -7.50 1.99
CA GLU A 101 21.55 -8.92 1.86
C GLU A 101 20.32 -9.84 1.77
N ILE A 102 19.28 -9.58 2.57
CA ILE A 102 18.01 -10.34 2.52
C ILE A 102 17.28 -10.09 1.19
N VAL A 103 17.19 -8.82 0.75
CA VAL A 103 16.51 -8.45 -0.51
C VAL A 103 17.23 -9.04 -1.72
N GLU A 104 18.57 -8.98 -1.76
CA GLU A 104 19.38 -9.54 -2.84
C GLU A 104 19.18 -11.05 -2.98
N HIS A 105 19.12 -11.77 -1.85
CA HIS A 105 18.86 -13.21 -1.86
C HIS A 105 17.48 -13.54 -2.43
N HIS A 106 16.45 -12.87 -1.93
CA HIS A 106 15.07 -13.05 -2.39
C HIS A 106 14.91 -12.76 -3.89
N VAL A 107 15.41 -11.63 -4.36
CA VAL A 107 15.36 -11.25 -5.78
C VAL A 107 16.05 -12.32 -6.65
N ALA A 108 17.20 -12.83 -6.20
CA ALA A 108 17.91 -13.87 -6.94
C ALA A 108 17.10 -15.18 -7.03
N GLU A 109 16.42 -15.56 -5.95
CA GLU A 109 15.52 -16.71 -5.91
C GLU A 109 14.34 -16.53 -6.85
N GLU A 110 13.67 -15.38 -6.77
CA GLU A 110 12.52 -15.08 -7.61
C GLU A 110 12.84 -15.11 -9.10
N GLU A 111 13.89 -14.39 -9.50
CA GLU A 111 14.25 -14.24 -10.90
C GLU A 111 14.76 -15.55 -11.51
N ARG A 112 15.38 -16.42 -10.70
CA ARG A 112 15.86 -17.74 -11.11
C ARG A 112 14.74 -18.77 -11.16
N ASP A 113 13.84 -18.77 -10.19
CA ASP A 113 12.88 -19.86 -9.96
C ASP A 113 11.43 -19.48 -10.22
N ILE A 114 10.93 -18.42 -9.58
CA ILE A 114 9.49 -18.10 -9.56
C ILE A 114 9.07 -17.44 -10.89
N LEU A 115 9.72 -16.34 -11.28
CA LEU A 115 9.33 -15.55 -12.45
C LEU A 115 9.37 -16.38 -13.76
N PRO A 116 10.40 -17.21 -14.04
CA PRO A 116 10.41 -18.02 -15.25
C PRO A 116 9.30 -19.07 -15.28
N LYS A 117 8.96 -19.67 -14.13
CA LYS A 117 7.86 -20.65 -14.03
C LYS A 117 6.50 -19.97 -14.21
N ALA A 118 6.30 -18.80 -13.59
CA ALA A 118 5.11 -17.98 -13.77
C ALA A 118 4.91 -17.59 -15.25
N GLY A 119 5.98 -17.11 -15.91
CA GLY A 119 5.98 -16.76 -17.33
C GLY A 119 5.51 -17.89 -18.25
N ARG A 120 5.95 -19.12 -17.99
CA ARG A 120 5.54 -20.30 -18.77
C ARG A 120 4.09 -20.75 -18.52
N LYS A 121 3.53 -20.46 -17.35
CA LYS A 121 2.25 -21.02 -16.90
C LYS A 121 1.07 -20.06 -16.98
N MET A 122 1.30 -18.75 -16.87
CA MET A 122 0.24 -17.74 -16.80
C MET A 122 -0.20 -17.23 -18.18
N GLY A 123 0.68 -17.27 -19.17
CA GLY A 123 0.42 -16.72 -20.51
C GLY A 123 0.41 -15.19 -20.55
N ASN A 124 0.70 -14.61 -21.73
CA ASN A 124 0.95 -13.17 -21.88
C ASN A 124 -0.26 -12.31 -21.48
N ALA A 125 -1.46 -12.67 -21.92
CA ALA A 125 -2.67 -11.89 -21.65
C ALA A 125 -3.01 -11.78 -20.15
N LEU A 126 -2.66 -12.80 -19.34
CA LEU A 126 -2.83 -12.70 -17.89
C LEU A 126 -1.73 -11.81 -17.28
N LEU A 127 -0.48 -12.01 -17.67
CA LEU A 127 0.66 -11.24 -17.16
C LEU A 127 0.55 -9.74 -17.47
N GLU A 128 -0.02 -9.36 -18.60
CA GLU A 128 -0.31 -7.96 -18.95
C GLU A 128 -1.35 -7.36 -18.00
N ARG A 129 -2.49 -8.04 -17.80
CA ARG A 129 -3.53 -7.59 -16.84
C ARG A 129 -3.02 -7.50 -15.41
N LEU A 130 -2.17 -8.44 -15.00
CA LEU A 130 -1.52 -8.41 -13.69
C LEU A 130 -0.57 -7.22 -13.60
N GLY A 131 0.22 -6.93 -14.64
CA GLY A 131 1.10 -5.76 -14.69
C GLY A 131 0.34 -4.46 -14.48
N GLU A 132 -0.79 -4.27 -15.15
CA GLU A 132 -1.65 -3.09 -14.96
C GLU A 132 -2.17 -2.97 -13.52
N SER A 133 -2.71 -4.06 -12.98
CA SER A 133 -3.26 -4.09 -11.61
C SER A 133 -2.19 -3.86 -10.54
N MET A 134 -1.01 -4.44 -10.75
CA MET A 134 0.15 -4.28 -9.88
C MET A 134 0.67 -2.85 -9.91
N LEU A 135 0.77 -2.24 -11.08
CA LEU A 135 1.23 -0.85 -11.20
C LEU A 135 0.31 0.12 -10.43
N GLU A 136 -1.01 0.03 -10.62
CA GLU A 136 -1.97 0.86 -9.88
C GLU A 136 -1.86 0.65 -8.36
N ARG A 137 -1.70 -0.60 -7.94
CA ARG A 137 -1.57 -0.94 -6.52
C ARG A 137 -0.25 -0.45 -5.93
N PHE A 138 0.85 -0.52 -6.68
CA PHE A 138 2.16 -0.03 -6.30
C PHE A 138 2.12 1.49 -6.10
N GLU A 139 1.59 2.24 -7.06
CA GLU A 139 1.44 3.69 -6.97
C GLU A 139 0.59 4.11 -5.75
N THR A 140 -0.51 3.39 -5.51
CA THR A 140 -1.34 3.61 -4.31
C THR A 140 -0.60 3.34 -3.00
N ALA A 141 0.31 2.36 -2.99
CA ALA A 141 1.17 2.05 -1.84
C ALA A 141 2.17 3.17 -1.60
N MET A 142 2.87 3.58 -2.66
CA MET A 142 3.91 4.61 -2.66
C MET A 142 3.39 5.99 -2.25
N ALA A 143 2.12 6.29 -2.56
CA ALA A 143 1.49 7.56 -2.18
C ALA A 143 1.21 7.71 -0.66
N ARG A 144 1.44 6.66 0.14
CA ARG A 144 1.20 6.65 1.59
C ARG A 144 2.51 6.51 2.34
N ASP A 145 2.56 7.03 3.57
CA ASP A 145 3.69 6.74 4.46
C ASP A 145 3.80 5.23 4.69
N PHE A 146 4.94 4.66 4.31
CA PHE A 146 5.23 3.22 4.33
C PHE A 146 5.13 2.61 5.74
N ARG A 147 5.31 3.40 6.81
CA ARG A 147 5.38 2.88 8.18
C ARG A 147 4.07 2.31 8.65
N ARG A 148 2.93 2.82 8.17
CA ARG A 148 1.62 2.30 8.55
C ARG A 148 1.40 0.88 7.98
N PRO A 149 1.45 0.66 6.65
CA PRO A 149 1.34 -0.69 6.09
C PRO A 149 2.42 -1.63 6.64
N LEU A 150 3.67 -1.17 6.78
CA LEU A 150 4.75 -1.96 7.39
C LEU A 150 4.39 -2.47 8.79
N ARG A 151 3.88 -1.61 9.68
CA ARG A 151 3.46 -2.04 11.02
C ARG A 151 2.31 -3.04 11.00
N GLN A 152 1.33 -2.82 10.12
CA GLN A 152 0.16 -3.71 10.00
C GLN A 152 0.55 -5.11 9.51
N ASN A 153 1.53 -5.21 8.63
CA ASN A 153 2.06 -6.49 8.19
C ASN A 153 2.93 -7.14 9.29
N LEU A 154 3.79 -6.36 9.96
CA LEU A 154 4.62 -6.87 11.05
C LEU A 154 3.82 -7.43 12.23
N GLU A 155 2.71 -6.79 12.60
CA GLU A 155 1.81 -7.34 13.63
C GLU A 155 1.33 -8.75 13.28
N GLN A 156 1.11 -9.04 11.99
CA GLN A 156 0.70 -10.35 11.51
C GLN A 156 1.87 -11.35 11.49
N VAL A 157 3.05 -10.91 11.05
CA VAL A 157 4.29 -11.73 11.07
C VAL A 157 4.64 -12.13 12.50
N LEU A 158 4.63 -11.18 13.44
CA LEU A 158 4.90 -11.44 14.86
C LEU A 158 3.85 -12.34 15.52
N ALA A 159 2.63 -12.40 14.97
CA ALA A 159 1.60 -13.35 15.36
C ALA A 159 1.78 -14.75 14.74
N GLY A 160 2.91 -15.01 14.06
CA GLY A 160 3.24 -16.31 13.45
C GLY A 160 2.51 -16.60 12.14
N ARG A 161 1.90 -15.58 11.50
CA ARG A 161 1.24 -15.80 10.21
C ARG A 161 2.29 -15.87 9.11
N ALA A 162 2.29 -16.98 8.38
CA ALA A 162 3.10 -17.11 7.16
C ALA A 162 2.73 -16.03 6.14
N ARG A 163 1.43 -15.89 5.82
CA ARG A 163 0.92 -14.81 4.96
C ARG A 163 0.31 -13.68 5.77
N THR A 164 0.70 -12.45 5.45
CA THR A 164 -0.06 -11.27 5.84
C THR A 164 -1.27 -11.14 4.93
N THR A 165 -2.35 -10.60 5.49
CA THR A 165 -3.55 -10.25 4.76
C THR A 165 -3.67 -8.74 4.70
N PRO A 166 -4.06 -8.15 3.56
CA PRO A 166 -4.32 -6.73 3.51
C PRO A 166 -5.36 -6.37 4.59
N PRO A 167 -5.18 -5.24 5.30
CA PRO A 167 -6.12 -4.83 6.33
C PRO A 167 -7.51 -4.72 5.70
N LYS A 168 -8.52 -5.37 6.32
CA LYS A 168 -9.91 -5.23 5.90
C LYS A 168 -10.21 -3.74 5.76
N ARG A 169 -10.47 -3.29 4.54
CA ARG A 169 -10.88 -1.90 4.27
C ARG A 169 -12.11 -1.67 5.13
N ALA A 170 -12.00 -0.79 6.14
CA ALA A 170 -13.16 -0.43 6.94
C ALA A 170 -14.26 0.01 5.98
N ALA A 171 -15.40 -0.70 5.98
CA ALA A 171 -16.52 -0.35 5.15
C ALA A 171 -16.82 1.14 5.41
N ARG A 172 -16.76 1.98 4.38
CA ARG A 172 -17.23 3.36 4.50
C ARG A 172 -18.66 3.27 5.04
N PRO A 173 -19.00 3.92 6.16
CA PRO A 173 -20.38 3.91 6.62
C PRO A 173 -21.24 4.44 5.46
N ALA A 174 -22.25 3.65 5.08
CA ALA A 174 -23.18 4.03 4.04
C ALA A 174 -23.71 5.44 4.37
N ARG A 175 -23.51 6.38 3.45
CA ARG A 175 -24.02 7.75 3.57
C ARG A 175 -25.54 7.65 3.76
N ARG A 176 -26.02 7.80 5.01
CA ARG A 176 -27.45 7.86 5.33
C ARG A 176 -28.07 8.91 4.42
N LYS A 177 -28.93 8.50 3.48
CA LYS A 177 -29.78 9.44 2.73
C LYS A 177 -30.60 10.18 3.78
N ARG A 178 -30.40 11.51 3.91
CA ARG A 178 -31.30 12.38 4.67
C ARG A 178 -32.66 12.32 3.98
N THR A 179 -33.57 11.52 4.50
CA THR A 179 -35.00 11.63 4.22
C THR A 179 -35.48 12.92 4.84
N THR A 180 -35.73 13.93 4.00
CA THR A 180 -36.46 15.12 4.40
C THR A 180 -37.91 14.74 4.66
N THR A 181 -38.25 14.45 5.91
CA THR A 181 -39.65 14.35 6.35
C THR A 181 -40.28 15.73 6.27
N ARG A 182 -41.18 15.89 5.29
CA ARG A 182 -42.01 17.08 5.11
C ARG A 182 -43.21 16.97 6.07
N THR A 183 -43.23 17.79 7.11
CA THR A 183 -44.32 17.86 8.09
C THR A 183 -45.57 18.45 7.43
N PRO A 184 -46.78 17.84 7.55
CA PRO A 184 -48.00 18.44 7.03
C PRO A 184 -48.50 19.54 7.97
N ARG A 185 -48.77 20.72 7.40
CA ARG A 185 -49.27 21.91 8.09
C ARG A 185 -50.78 21.75 8.33
N LYS A 186 -51.22 21.67 9.59
CA LYS A 186 -52.64 21.66 9.97
C LYS A 186 -53.30 22.99 9.59
N ALA A 187 -54.46 22.89 8.95
CA ALA A 187 -55.37 24.00 8.69
C ALA A 187 -56.03 24.45 10.00
N ALA A 188 -56.02 25.76 10.27
CA ALA A 188 -56.84 26.39 11.28
C ALA A 188 -57.81 27.36 10.60
N ALA A 189 -59.10 27.15 10.85
CA ALA A 189 -60.22 27.94 10.37
C ALA A 189 -60.54 29.10 11.34
N GLY A 190 -61.17 30.15 10.80
CA GLY A 190 -61.73 31.29 11.53
C GLY A 190 -60.83 32.53 11.49
N THR A 191 -61.26 33.75 11.18
CA THR A 191 -62.61 34.32 11.15
C THR A 191 -62.55 35.62 10.33
N LYS A 192 -63.56 35.91 9.51
CA LYS A 192 -63.74 37.21 8.82
C LYS A 192 -64.27 38.27 9.79
N ARG A 193 -63.66 39.46 9.80
CA ARG A 193 -64.31 40.80 9.98
C ARG A 193 -63.22 41.88 9.81
N ALA A 194 -63.26 42.66 8.73
CA ALA A 194 -63.91 43.98 8.61
C ALA A 194 -63.20 45.09 9.41
N GLY A 195 -62.66 46.11 8.73
CA GLY A 195 -62.22 47.34 9.42
C GLY A 195 -61.15 48.22 8.73
N ARG A 196 -61.50 48.81 7.58
CA ARG A 196 -61.29 50.23 7.18
C ARG A 196 -60.22 51.11 7.88
N GLN A 197 -59.32 51.66 7.03
CA GLN A 197 -58.69 53.01 6.99
C GLN A 197 -58.04 53.67 8.23
N LYS A 198 -56.79 54.12 8.05
CA LYS A 198 -56.24 55.52 8.17
C LYS A 198 -54.71 55.43 7.99
N ARG A 199 -54.02 56.01 7.00
CA ARG A 199 -53.70 57.42 6.68
C ARG A 199 -53.08 58.24 7.83
N SER A 200 -51.80 58.62 7.63
CA SER A 200 -51.01 59.81 8.04
C SER A 200 -49.64 59.37 8.57
N ALA A 201 -48.48 60.03 8.41
CA ALA A 201 -48.01 61.29 7.81
C ALA A 201 -46.52 61.07 7.41
N ARG A 202 -45.90 61.68 6.38
CA ARG A 202 -45.33 63.06 6.30
C ARG A 202 -44.58 63.45 7.60
N ALA A 203 -43.42 64.09 7.65
CA ALA A 203 -42.44 64.71 6.75
C ALA A 203 -41.11 64.70 7.56
N SER A 204 -39.91 64.79 7.00
CA SER A 204 -39.33 65.91 6.25
C SER A 204 -38.09 65.45 5.51
#